data_AF-A0A6B2SFZ2-F1
#
_entry.id   AF-A0A6B2SFZ2-F1
#
_cell.length_a   1.000
_cell.length_b   1.000
_cell.length_c   1.000
_cell.angle_alpha   90.00
_cell.angle_beta   90.00
_cell.angle_gamma   90.00
#
_symmetry.space_group_name_H-M   'P 1'
#
loop_
_entity.id
_entity.type
_entity.pdbx_description
1 polymer ?
#
loop_
_entity_poly.entity_id
_entity_poly.type
_entity_poly.pdbx_seq_one_letter_code
_entity_poly.pdbx_strand_id
1 'polypeptide(L)'
;MRERQALQSARRAREFEAFVAGAAGRLLHAATLLTAEPPDDNPRARALLTAALAHTYASWDRLRGEDPYDRTRQQVALRFAR
;
A
#
# COMPACT_ATOMS: atom_id res chain seq x y z
N MET A 1 -12.28 -27.42 2.57
CA MET A 1 -12.51 -26.07 1.99
C MET A 1 -11.87 -24.95 2.83
N ARG A 2 -12.10 -24.88 4.16
CA ARG A 2 -11.54 -23.81 5.03
C ARG A 2 -10.02 -23.77 5.12
N GLU A 3 -9.33 -24.91 5.17
CA GLU A 3 -7.85 -24.95 5.22
C GLU A 3 -7.19 -24.33 3.97
N ARG A 4 -7.73 -24.59 2.78
CA ARG A 4 -7.20 -24.00 1.54
C ARG A 4 -7.31 -22.48 1.54
N GLN A 5 -8.41 -21.93 2.07
CA GLN A 5 -8.62 -20.49 2.17
C GLN A 5 -7.70 -19.84 3.21
N ALA A 6 -7.44 -20.52 4.33
CA ALA A 6 -6.48 -20.06 5.34
C ALA A 6 -5.05 -20.02 4.80
N LEU A 7 -4.63 -21.07 4.10
CA LEU A 7 -3.31 -21.14 3.46
C LEU A 7 -3.13 -20.05 2.38
N GLN A 8 -4.15 -19.82 1.55
CA GLN A 8 -4.14 -18.73 0.56
C GLN A 8 -4.06 -17.36 1.22
N SER A 9 -4.81 -17.13 2.30
CA SER A 9 -4.77 -15.86 3.05
C SER A 9 -3.40 -15.62 3.69
N ALA A 10 -2.77 -16.65 4.24
CA ALA A 10 -1.44 -16.57 4.82
C ALA A 10 -0.37 -16.28 3.76
N ARG A 11 -0.46 -16.94 2.60
CA ARG A 11 0.42 -16.67 1.46
C ARG A 11 0.26 -15.23 0.97
N ARG A 12 -0.98 -14.77 0.78
CA ARG A 12 -1.32 -13.40 0.39
C ARG A 12 -0.73 -12.36 1.34
N ALA A 13 -0.87 -12.61 2.65
CA ALA A 13 -0.30 -11.72 3.67
C ALA A 13 1.22 -11.61 3.53
N ARG A 14 1.93 -12.73 3.34
CA ARG A 14 3.39 -12.72 3.16
C ARG A 14 3.84 -12.02 1.89
N GLU A 15 3.15 -12.26 0.77
CA GLU A 15 3.45 -11.58 -0.49
C GLU A 15 3.25 -10.06 -0.37
N PHE A 16 2.18 -9.64 0.32
CA PHE A 16 1.95 -8.23 0.62
C PHE A 16 3.01 -7.65 1.55
N GLU A 17 3.37 -8.34 2.63
CA GLU A 17 4.42 -7.92 3.55
C GLU A 17 5.76 -7.74 2.85
N ALA A 18 6.15 -8.67 1.96
CA ALA A 18 7.36 -8.56 1.16
C ALA A 18 7.32 -7.33 0.23
N PHE A 19 6.18 -7.06 -0.40
CA PHE A 19 5.97 -5.84 -1.18
C PHE A 19 6.13 -4.58 -0.32
N VAL A 20 5.46 -4.52 0.83
CA VAL A 20 5.51 -3.36 1.75
C VAL A 20 6.95 -3.14 2.21
N ALA A 21 7.66 -4.19 2.61
CA ALA A 21 9.06 -4.10 3.01
C ALA A 21 9.96 -3.50 1.92
N GLY A 22 9.72 -3.83 0.65
CA GLY A 22 10.51 -3.33 -0.48
C GLY A 22 10.08 -1.95 -1.04
N ALA A 23 8.86 -1.51 -0.78
CA ALA A 23 8.25 -0.35 -1.43
C ALA A 23 7.83 0.78 -0.49
N ALA A 24 7.57 0.50 0.79
CA ALA A 24 6.97 1.48 1.70
C ALA A 24 7.80 2.76 1.85
N GLY A 25 9.13 2.66 1.87
CA GLY A 25 10.00 3.84 1.96
C GLY A 25 9.81 4.81 0.78
N ARG A 26 9.78 4.29 -0.46
CA ARG A 26 9.56 5.12 -1.66
C ARG A 26 8.14 5.69 -1.71
N LEU A 27 7.15 4.90 -1.31
CA LEU A 27 5.75 5.36 -1.25
C LEU A 27 5.53 6.42 -0.17
N LEU A 28 6.17 6.28 0.99
CA LEU A 28 6.12 7.27 2.07
C LEU A 28 6.81 8.56 1.66
N HIS A 29 7.96 8.45 0.99
CA HIS A 29 8.63 9.63 0.45
C HIS A 29 7.73 10.39 -0.54
N ALA A 30 7.08 9.68 -1.47
CA ALA A 30 6.13 10.30 -2.39
C ALA A 30 4.94 10.95 -1.66
N ALA A 31 4.36 10.30 -0.65
CA ALA A 31 3.29 10.86 0.16
C ALA A 31 3.76 12.13 0.92
N THR A 32 4.98 12.12 1.46
CA THR A 32 5.59 13.26 2.15
C THR A 32 5.75 14.47 1.23
N LEU A 33 6.20 14.23 -0.02
CA LEU A 33 6.29 15.29 -1.03
C LEU A 33 4.93 15.89 -1.38
N LEU A 34 3.88 15.06 -1.45
CA LEU A 34 2.53 15.53 -1.72
C LEU A 34 1.94 16.35 -0.57
N THR A 35 2.17 15.92 0.68
CA THR A 35 1.63 16.63 1.86
C THR A 35 2.47 17.82 2.32
N ALA A 36 3.66 18.01 1.74
CA ALA A 36 4.62 19.05 2.10
C ALA A 36 5.01 19.04 3.59
N GLU A 37 5.06 17.85 4.18
CA GLU A 37 5.48 17.65 5.58
C GLU A 37 7.00 17.39 5.67
N PRO A 38 7.64 17.72 6.81
CA PRO A 38 9.00 17.28 7.09
C PRO A 38 9.12 15.74 7.07
N PRO A 39 10.21 15.16 6.52
CA PRO A 39 10.36 13.69 6.46
C PRO A 39 10.23 12.97 7.80
N ASP A 40 10.65 13.61 8.89
CA ASP A 40 10.64 13.05 10.25
C ASP A 40 9.34 13.38 11.04
N ASP A 41 8.48 14.25 10.51
CA ASP A 41 7.21 14.68 11.12
C ASP A 41 6.11 14.81 10.05
N ASN A 42 5.70 13.66 9.51
CA ASN A 42 4.74 13.55 8.39
C ASN A 42 3.49 12.72 8.73
N PRO A 43 2.73 13.08 9.80
CA PRO A 43 1.57 12.31 10.22
C PRO A 43 0.50 12.18 9.11
N ARG A 44 0.30 13.19 8.26
CA ARG A 44 -0.68 13.12 7.17
C ARG A 44 -0.20 12.20 6.06
N ALA A 45 1.08 12.25 5.68
CA ALA A 45 1.67 11.36 4.69
C ALA A 45 1.56 9.89 5.13
N ARG A 46 1.84 9.62 6.42
CA ARG A 46 1.72 8.28 7.00
C ARG A 46 0.28 7.79 6.96
N ALA A 47 -0.68 8.61 7.40
CA ALA A 47 -2.11 8.26 7.34
C ALA A 47 -2.59 8.00 5.90
N LEU A 48 -2.17 8.86 4.96
CA LEU A 48 -2.47 8.74 3.53
C LEU A 48 -1.94 7.43 2.96
N LEU A 49 -0.68 7.11 3.23
CA LEU A 49 -0.05 5.86 2.78
C LEU A 49 -0.72 4.64 3.40
N THR A 50 -1.02 4.65 4.70
CA THR A 50 -1.72 3.55 5.37
C THR A 50 -3.08 3.29 4.73
N ALA A 51 -3.86 4.33 4.43
CA ALA A 51 -5.15 4.19 3.76
C ALA A 51 -5.03 3.65 2.32
N ALA A 52 -3.98 4.06 1.59
CA ALA A 52 -3.70 3.54 0.25
C ALA A 52 -3.29 2.05 0.30
N LEU A 53 -2.39 1.68 1.21
CA LEU A 53 -1.93 0.30 1.41
C LEU A 53 -3.07 -0.63 1.83
N ALA A 54 -3.95 -0.19 2.73
CA ALA A 54 -5.14 -0.96 3.14
C ALA A 54 -6.05 -1.26 1.95
N HIS A 55 -6.22 -0.29 1.03
CA HIS A 55 -7.00 -0.51 -0.19
C HIS A 55 -6.30 -1.46 -1.15
N THR A 56 -5.00 -1.29 -1.38
CA THR A 56 -4.21 -2.22 -2.21
C THR A 56 -4.32 -3.65 -1.67
N TYR A 57 -4.19 -3.84 -0.35
CA TYR A 57 -4.34 -5.14 0.30
C TYR A 57 -5.73 -5.74 0.10
N ALA A 58 -6.80 -4.94 0.27
CA ALA A 58 -8.17 -5.39 0.05
C ALA A 58 -8.43 -5.82 -1.41
N SER A 59 -7.67 -5.27 -2.37
CA SER A 59 -7.74 -5.64 -3.79
C SER A 59 -6.64 -6.64 -4.23
N TRP A 60 -5.81 -7.16 -3.33
CA TRP A 60 -4.57 -7.87 -3.67
C TRP A 60 -4.79 -9.04 -4.64
N ASP A 61 -5.79 -9.89 -4.36
CA ASP A 61 -6.11 -11.05 -5.20
C ASP A 61 -6.64 -10.65 -6.60
N ARG A 62 -7.05 -9.39 -6.78
CA ARG A 62 -7.60 -8.86 -8.03
C ARG A 62 -6.58 -8.12 -8.87
N LEU A 63 -5.34 -7.94 -8.42
CA LEU A 63 -4.34 -7.17 -9.18
C LEU A 63 -4.00 -7.77 -10.55
N ARG A 64 -4.32 -9.04 -10.87
CA ARG A 64 -4.22 -9.65 -12.23
C ARG A 64 -2.99 -9.25 -13.07
N GLY A 65 -1.82 -9.08 -12.44
CA GLY A 65 -0.57 -8.69 -13.13
C GLY A 65 -0.31 -7.19 -13.23
N GLU A 66 -1.20 -6.34 -12.70
CA GLU A 66 -0.91 -4.94 -12.40
C GLU A 66 0.24 -4.84 -11.39
N ASP A 67 1.11 -3.84 -11.55
CA ASP A 67 2.18 -3.56 -10.60
C ASP A 67 1.59 -3.02 -9.27
N PRO A 68 1.79 -3.73 -8.13
CA PRO A 68 1.34 -3.27 -6.83
C PRO A 68 1.88 -1.90 -6.42
N TYR A 69 3.08 -1.55 -6.88
CA TYR A 69 3.68 -0.24 -6.61
C TYR A 69 2.91 0.87 -7.29
N ASP A 70 2.71 0.77 -8.61
CA ASP A 70 1.95 1.74 -9.39
C ASP A 70 0.51 1.87 -8.89
N ARG A 71 -0.13 0.73 -8.56
CA ARG A 71 -1.49 0.74 -8.00
C ARG A 71 -1.55 1.52 -6.69
N THR A 72 -0.60 1.26 -5.78
CA THR A 72 -0.55 1.96 -4.49
C THR A 72 -0.26 3.44 -4.67
N ARG A 73 0.66 3.79 -5.58
CA ARG A 73 0.99 5.18 -5.90
C ARG A 73 -0.22 5.95 -6.46
N GLN A 74 -1.01 5.34 -7.34
CA GLN A 74 -2.28 5.92 -7.80
C GLN A 74 -3.27 6.12 -6.65
N GLN A 75 -3.38 5.14 -5.74
CA GLN A 75 -4.26 5.24 -4.57
C GLN A 75 -3.85 6.36 -3.59
N VAL A 76 -2.55 6.65 -3.47
CA VAL A 76 -2.03 7.81 -2.73
C VAL A 76 -2.48 9.11 -3.42
N ALA A 77 -2.21 9.25 -4.72
CA ALA A 77 -2.56 10.46 -5.47
C ALA A 77 -4.08 10.74 -5.47
N LEU A 78 -4.90 9.71 -5.69
CA LEU A 78 -6.36 9.81 -5.70
C LEU A 78 -6.93 10.21 -4.34
N ARG A 79 -6.31 9.79 -3.24
CA ARG A 79 -6.74 10.17 -1.88
C ARG A 79 -6.28 11.57 -1.51
N PHE A 80 -5.10 11.97 -1.95
CA PHE A 80 -4.60 13.33 -1.73
C PHE A 80 -5.45 14.36 -2.48
N ALA A 81 -5.95 14.02 -3.68
CA ALA A 81 -6.77 14.91 -4.49
C ALA A 81 -8.25 15.00 -4.06
N ARG A 82 -8.66 14.30 -3.00
CA ARG A 82 -10.03 14.34 -2.45
C ARG A 82 -10.08 15.23 -1.22
#